data_AF-A0A969EFJ8-F1
#
_entry.id   AF-A0A969EFJ8-F1
#
_cell.length_a   1.000
_cell.length_b   1.000
_cell.length_c   1.000
_cell.angle_alpha   90.00
_cell.angle_beta   90.00
_cell.angle_gamma   90.00
#
_symmetry.space_group_name_H-M   'P 1'
#
loop_
_entity.id
_entity.type
_entity.pdbx_description
1 polymer ?
#
loop_
_entity_poly.entity_id
_entity_poly.type
_entity_poly.pdbx_seq_one_letter_code
_entity_poly.pdbx_strand_id
1 'polypeptide(L)'
;MMDTPALLRIYWSFLTYRLGMLNVKGLAEVSSRWLSGREEADVARHCRDWYETEVSSYFASGMLAKVEEHRSRGDVVALLTGGTRYLNDWIAADLGIEHVIASQLEVEGGRFTGKPVGLLCYGRGKLAHASEWAESHDVDLERSWFYTDSITDLPMLERVAIRWR
;
A
#
# COMPACT_ATOMS: atom_id res chain seq x y z
N MET A 1 0.56 21.93 10.26
CA MET A 1 -0.81 21.84 10.82
C MET A 1 -1.76 21.93 9.65
N MET A 2 -2.63 20.93 9.40
CA MET A 2 -3.49 20.92 8.21
C MET A 2 -4.60 21.99 8.32
N ASP A 3 -4.85 22.69 7.23
CA ASP A 3 -5.83 23.77 7.16
C ASP A 3 -7.26 23.22 7.33
N THR A 4 -8.15 23.98 7.99
CA THR A 4 -9.56 23.61 8.24
C THR A 4 -10.33 23.13 6.98
N PRO A 5 -10.12 23.72 5.78
CA PRO A 5 -10.73 23.22 4.55
C PRO A 5 -10.22 21.84 4.11
N ALA A 6 -8.96 21.51 4.42
CA ALA A 6 -8.39 20.20 4.14
C ALA A 6 -9.01 19.13 5.05
N LEU A 7 -9.21 19.44 6.34
CA LEU A 7 -9.91 18.56 7.29
C LEU A 7 -11.35 18.27 6.87
N LEU A 8 -12.11 19.30 6.47
CA LEU A 8 -13.48 19.13 5.96
C LEU A 8 -13.52 18.25 4.69
N ARG A 9 -12.52 18.37 3.81
CA ARG A 9 -12.38 17.49 2.64
C ARG A 9 -12.01 16.06 3.00
N ILE A 10 -11.17 15.84 4.03
CA ILE A 10 -10.89 14.50 4.58
C ILE A 10 -12.17 13.86 5.09
N TYR A 11 -12.87 14.56 5.98
CA TYR A 11 -14.12 14.06 6.56
C TYR A 11 -15.18 13.79 5.48
N TRP A 12 -15.31 14.68 4.50
CA TRP A 12 -16.23 14.48 3.37
C TRP A 12 -15.82 13.30 2.49
N SER A 13 -14.53 13.11 2.22
CA SER A 13 -14.04 11.98 1.41
C SER A 13 -14.19 10.64 2.13
N PHE A 14 -13.93 10.59 3.44
CA PHE A 14 -14.20 9.43 4.29
C PHE A 14 -15.70 9.13 4.42
N LEU A 15 -16.54 10.17 4.53
CA LEU A 15 -18.00 10.04 4.59
C LEU A 15 -18.55 9.51 3.27
N THR A 16 -18.15 10.08 2.14
CA THR A 16 -18.60 9.64 0.80
C THR A 16 -18.03 8.29 0.41
N TYR A 17 -16.83 7.91 0.88
CA TYR A 17 -16.33 6.53 0.83
C TYR A 17 -17.19 5.58 1.66
N ARG A 18 -17.48 5.91 2.93
CA ARG A 18 -18.36 5.11 3.82
C ARG A 18 -19.78 4.96 3.28
N LEU A 19 -20.27 5.95 2.54
CA LEU A 19 -21.58 5.94 1.89
C LEU A 19 -21.57 5.26 0.51
N GLY A 20 -20.42 4.74 0.04
CA GLY A 20 -20.29 4.09 -1.27
C GLY A 20 -20.43 5.03 -2.47
N MET A 21 -20.43 6.34 -2.25
CA MET A 21 -20.60 7.38 -3.28
C MET A 21 -19.29 7.72 -3.99
N LEU A 22 -18.15 7.56 -3.31
CA LEU A 22 -16.83 7.52 -3.94
C LEU A 22 -16.42 6.07 -4.10
N ASN A 23 -16.11 5.66 -5.33
CA ASN A 23 -15.32 4.44 -5.49
C ASN A 23 -13.90 4.72 -4.97
N VAL A 24 -13.23 3.68 -4.49
CA VAL A 24 -11.94 3.83 -3.80
C VAL A 24 -10.80 4.24 -4.73
N LYS A 25 -10.94 3.97 -6.04
CA LYS A 25 -10.09 4.51 -7.11
C LYS A 25 -10.18 6.04 -7.15
N GLY A 26 -11.39 6.59 -7.05
CA GLY A 26 -11.64 8.03 -6.95
C GLY A 26 -11.06 8.63 -5.67
N LEU A 27 -11.10 7.91 -4.54
CA LEU A 27 -10.44 8.34 -3.31
C LEU A 27 -8.91 8.40 -3.47
N ALA A 28 -8.30 7.36 -4.03
CA ALA A 28 -6.85 7.31 -4.23
C ALA A 28 -6.36 8.34 -5.26
N GLU A 29 -7.11 8.59 -6.34
CA GLU A 29 -6.85 9.68 -7.29
C GLU A 29 -6.98 11.06 -6.62
N VAL A 30 -8.03 11.27 -5.82
CA VAL A 30 -8.21 12.53 -5.06
C VAL A 30 -7.08 12.72 -4.05
N SER A 31 -6.69 11.68 -3.33
CA SER A 31 -5.57 11.73 -2.38
C SER A 31 -4.24 12.00 -3.08
N SER A 32 -3.99 11.44 -4.27
CA SER A 32 -2.78 11.73 -5.04
C SER A 32 -2.72 13.21 -5.45
N ARG A 33 -3.85 13.83 -5.82
CA ARG A 33 -3.92 15.27 -6.11
C ARG A 33 -3.58 16.16 -4.91
N TRP A 34 -3.70 15.66 -3.68
CA TRP A 34 -3.33 16.45 -2.49
C TRP A 34 -1.83 16.53 -2.26
N LEU A 35 -1.09 15.60 -2.86
CA LEU A 35 0.37 15.64 -2.88
C LEU A 35 0.90 16.56 -3.98
N SER A 36 0.07 16.92 -4.98
CA SER A 36 0.44 17.80 -6.08
C SER A 36 1.13 19.09 -5.59
N GLY A 37 2.31 19.37 -6.15
CA GLY A 37 3.13 20.53 -5.81
C GLY A 37 3.99 20.39 -4.54
N ARG A 38 3.74 19.38 -3.69
CA ARG A 38 4.58 19.11 -2.52
C ARG A 38 5.93 18.54 -2.93
N GLU A 39 6.96 18.90 -2.17
CA GLU A 39 8.30 18.33 -2.35
C GLU A 39 8.31 16.87 -1.91
N GLU A 40 8.91 16.02 -2.73
CA GLU A 40 9.06 14.59 -2.43
C GLU A 40 9.83 14.37 -1.12
N ALA A 41 10.93 15.10 -0.94
CA ALA A 41 11.76 15.03 0.25
C ALA A 41 11.00 15.39 1.54
N ASP A 42 10.09 16.36 1.47
CA ASP A 42 9.24 16.73 2.59
C ASP A 42 8.24 15.63 2.94
N VAL A 43 7.61 15.01 1.95
CA VAL A 43 6.67 13.90 2.18
C VAL A 43 7.40 12.69 2.74
N ALA A 44 8.56 12.34 2.18
CA ALA A 44 9.41 11.26 2.68
C ALA A 44 9.80 11.47 4.14
N ARG A 45 10.21 12.69 4.50
CA ARG A 45 10.54 13.06 5.89
C ARG A 45 9.33 12.92 6.81
N HIS A 46 8.17 13.46 6.43
CA HIS A 46 6.96 13.31 7.26
C HIS A 46 6.53 11.85 7.43
N CYS A 47 6.64 11.00 6.39
CA CYS A 47 6.35 9.58 6.50
C CYS A 47 7.31 8.88 7.47
N ARG A 48 8.60 9.22 7.44
CA ARG A 48 9.58 8.71 8.39
C ARG A 48 9.27 9.16 9.82
N ASP A 49 9.03 10.44 10.04
CA ASP A 49 8.71 10.98 11.37
C ASP A 49 7.45 10.31 11.93
N TRP A 50 6.41 10.14 11.10
CA TRP A 50 5.19 9.46 11.49
C TRP A 50 5.44 7.98 11.81
N TYR A 51 6.27 7.32 11.03
CA TYR A 51 6.65 5.95 11.28
C TYR A 51 7.35 5.77 12.64
N GLU A 52 8.37 6.60 12.90
CA GLU A 52 9.18 6.54 14.12
C GLU A 52 8.34 6.84 15.37
N THR A 53 7.37 7.75 15.27
CA THR A 53 6.58 8.20 16.42
C THR A 53 5.32 7.39 16.68
N GLU A 54 4.62 6.94 15.64
CA GLU A 54 3.25 6.39 15.77
C GLU A 54 3.08 4.98 15.19
N VAL A 55 3.92 4.52 14.25
CA VAL A 55 3.66 3.25 13.53
C VAL A 55 4.53 2.10 14.03
N SER A 56 5.80 2.37 14.32
CA SER A 56 6.80 1.35 14.73
C SER A 56 6.40 0.53 15.96
N SER A 57 5.50 1.05 16.79
CA SER A 57 4.98 0.37 17.98
C SER A 57 3.76 -0.54 17.73
N TYR A 58 3.21 -0.56 16.51
CA TYR A 58 1.94 -1.23 16.19
C TYR A 58 2.08 -2.43 15.24
N PHE A 59 2.93 -3.38 15.60
CA PHE A 59 2.96 -4.67 14.90
C PHE A 59 2.21 -5.75 15.68
N ALA A 60 1.15 -6.29 15.08
CA ALA A 60 0.45 -7.42 15.65
C ALA A 60 1.39 -8.64 15.71
N SER A 61 1.52 -9.25 16.88
CA SER A 61 2.38 -10.44 17.08
C SER A 61 2.06 -11.58 16.12
N GLY A 62 0.79 -11.74 15.74
CA GLY A 62 0.36 -12.72 14.75
C GLY A 62 0.93 -12.48 13.34
N MET A 63 1.11 -11.23 12.93
CA MET A 63 1.72 -10.88 11.65
C MET A 63 3.21 -11.24 11.66
N LEU A 64 3.94 -10.87 12.72
CA LEU A 64 5.35 -11.21 12.88
C LEU A 64 5.56 -12.73 12.83
N ALA A 65 4.76 -13.48 13.59
CA ALA A 65 4.83 -14.94 13.59
C ALA A 65 4.58 -15.54 12.20
N LYS A 66 3.65 -14.96 11.42
CA LYS A 66 3.33 -15.47 10.09
C LYS A 66 4.44 -15.18 9.07
N VAL A 67 5.03 -13.99 9.11
CA VAL A 67 6.18 -13.63 8.28
C VAL A 67 7.34 -14.60 8.56
N GLU A 68 7.65 -14.84 9.84
CA GLU A 68 8.72 -15.76 10.22
C GLU A 68 8.43 -17.21 9.80
N GLU A 69 7.18 -17.66 9.92
CA GLU A 69 6.78 -18.99 9.43
C GLU A 69 7.09 -19.17 7.94
N HIS A 70 6.69 -18.21 7.09
CA HIS A 70 7.00 -18.24 5.66
C HIS A 70 8.51 -18.21 5.38
N ARG A 71 9.25 -17.35 6.07
CA ARG A 71 10.71 -17.26 5.92
C ARG A 71 11.40 -18.57 6.29
N SER A 72 10.99 -19.20 7.39
CA SER A 72 11.54 -20.49 7.85
C SER A 72 11.30 -21.65 6.86
N ARG A 73 10.27 -21.52 6.00
CA ARG A 73 9.94 -22.47 4.94
C ARG A 73 10.69 -22.21 3.63
N GLY A 74 11.44 -21.12 3.56
CA GLY A 74 12.09 -20.66 2.33
C GLY A 74 11.13 -19.99 1.34
N ASP A 75 9.94 -19.58 1.80
CA ASP A 75 9.00 -18.85 0.95
C ASP A 75 9.50 -17.42 0.70
N VAL A 76 9.26 -16.89 -0.50
CA VAL A 76 9.49 -15.48 -0.80
C VAL A 76 8.35 -14.65 -0.20
N VAL A 77 8.69 -13.63 0.59
CA VAL A 77 7.71 -12.78 1.29
C VAL A 77 7.69 -11.37 0.67
N ALA A 78 6.49 -10.89 0.33
CA ALA A 78 6.30 -9.55 -0.23
C ALA A 78 5.14 -8.80 0.45
N LEU A 79 5.30 -7.49 0.63
CA LEU A 79 4.27 -6.57 1.08
C LEU A 79 3.55 -5.95 -0.12
N LEU A 80 2.30 -6.33 -0.35
CA LEU A 80 1.46 -5.82 -1.44
C LEU A 80 0.42 -4.81 -0.92
N THR A 81 0.64 -3.52 -1.20
CA THR A 81 -0.07 -2.41 -0.53
C THR A 81 -0.56 -1.35 -1.52
N GLY A 82 -1.72 -0.74 -1.22
CA GLY A 82 -2.21 0.42 -1.96
C GLY A 82 -1.53 1.74 -1.60
N GLY A 83 -0.81 1.77 -0.47
CA GLY A 83 0.01 2.92 -0.07
C GLY A 83 1.24 3.11 -0.96
N THR A 84 2.07 4.08 -0.59
CA THR A 84 3.33 4.40 -1.28
C THR A 84 4.53 3.83 -0.51
N ARG A 85 5.67 3.74 -1.19
CA ARG A 85 6.93 3.26 -0.60
C ARG A 85 7.44 4.12 0.56
N TYR A 86 7.16 5.42 0.58
CA TYR A 86 7.67 6.37 1.60
C TYR A 86 7.40 5.95 3.06
N LEU A 87 6.29 5.26 3.32
CA LEU A 87 5.99 4.67 4.63
C LEU A 87 6.24 3.15 4.64
N ASN A 88 5.82 2.46 3.59
CA ASN A 88 5.76 1.00 3.59
C ASN A 88 7.15 0.34 3.52
N ASP A 89 8.17 1.04 3.00
CA ASP A 89 9.55 0.51 3.01
C ASP A 89 10.09 0.41 4.46
N TRP A 90 9.74 1.36 5.34
CA TRP A 90 10.09 1.29 6.76
C TRP A 90 9.39 0.13 7.47
N ILE A 91 8.08 -0.01 7.23
CA ILE A 91 7.30 -1.14 7.76
C ILE A 91 7.90 -2.47 7.29
N ALA A 92 8.21 -2.59 6.00
CA ALA A 92 8.79 -3.80 5.46
C ALA A 92 10.17 -4.11 6.05
N ALA A 93 11.01 -3.09 6.27
CA ALA A 93 12.32 -3.25 6.91
C ALA A 93 12.21 -3.84 8.32
N ASP A 94 11.31 -3.32 9.16
CA ASP A 94 11.11 -3.84 10.53
C ASP A 94 10.54 -5.26 10.55
N LEU A 95 9.72 -5.60 9.56
CA LEU A 95 9.19 -6.96 9.37
C LEU A 95 10.21 -7.89 8.68
N GLY A 96 11.33 -7.34 8.20
CA GLY A 96 12.31 -8.03 7.38
C GLY A 96 11.74 -8.60 6.08
N ILE A 97 10.74 -7.92 5.51
CA ILE A 97 10.15 -8.22 4.20
C ILE A 97 10.97 -7.48 3.15
N GLU A 98 11.59 -8.22 2.23
CA GLU A 98 12.50 -7.65 1.22
C GLU A 98 11.74 -6.95 0.08
N HIS A 99 10.59 -7.48 -0.30
CA HIS A 99 9.87 -7.01 -1.47
C HIS A 99 8.66 -6.17 -1.06
N VAL A 100 8.63 -4.92 -1.51
CA VAL A 100 7.46 -4.04 -1.37
C VAL A 100 6.89 -3.77 -2.75
N ILE A 101 5.60 -3.99 -2.92
CA ILE A 101 4.85 -3.78 -4.17
C ILE A 101 3.74 -2.78 -3.85
N ALA A 102 3.95 -1.54 -4.27
CA ALA A 102 3.20 -0.39 -3.80
C ALA A 102 2.76 0.53 -4.95
N SER A 103 1.79 1.39 -4.68
CA SER A 103 1.41 2.46 -5.62
C SER A 103 2.58 3.44 -5.81
N GLN A 104 2.79 3.84 -7.06
CA GLN A 104 3.79 4.85 -7.42
C GLN A 104 3.12 6.14 -7.86
N LEU A 105 3.70 7.27 -7.46
CA LEU A 105 3.23 8.61 -7.79
C LEU A 105 4.29 9.32 -8.63
N GLU A 106 3.84 10.07 -9.64
CA GLU A 106 4.72 10.78 -10.55
C GLU A 106 5.33 12.00 -9.84
N VAL A 107 6.65 12.12 -9.96
CA VAL A 107 7.46 13.22 -9.43
C VAL A 107 8.23 13.86 -10.57
N GLU A 108 8.10 15.19 -10.69
CA GLU A 108 8.82 16.00 -11.67
C GLU A 108 9.49 17.17 -10.95
N GLY A 109 10.78 17.37 -11.21
CA GLY A 109 11.55 18.44 -10.55
C GLY A 109 11.55 18.36 -9.02
N GLY A 110 11.49 17.14 -8.47
CA GLY A 110 11.46 16.89 -7.02
C GLY A 110 10.10 17.18 -6.36
N ARG A 111 9.03 17.40 -7.14
CA ARG A 111 7.68 17.63 -6.64
C ARG A 111 6.68 16.65 -7.23
N PHE A 112 5.70 16.22 -6.44
CA PHE A 112 4.64 15.36 -6.97
C PHE A 112 3.80 16.14 -7.98
N THR A 113 3.48 15.51 -9.11
CA THR A 113 2.52 16.08 -10.07
C THR A 113 1.08 15.87 -9.60
N GLY A 114 0.87 14.90 -8.71
CA GLY A 114 -0.43 14.45 -8.23
C GLY A 114 -1.11 13.43 -9.14
N LYS A 115 -0.35 12.82 -10.06
CA LYS A 115 -0.78 11.69 -10.87
C LYS A 115 -0.10 10.40 -10.41
N PRO A 116 -0.75 9.23 -10.53
CA PRO A 116 -0.08 7.94 -10.36
C PRO A 116 0.83 7.63 -11.55
N VAL A 117 1.90 6.88 -11.31
CA VAL A 117 2.66 6.21 -12.37
C VAL A 117 1.91 4.92 -12.72
N GLY A 118 1.23 4.91 -13.85
CA GLY A 118 0.44 3.76 -14.30
C GLY A 118 -0.76 3.47 -13.39
N LEU A 119 -1.01 2.18 -13.16
CA LEU A 119 -2.15 1.72 -12.34
C LEU A 119 -1.78 1.79 -10.84
N LEU A 120 -2.70 2.27 -10.00
CA LEU A 120 -2.53 2.19 -8.55
C LEU A 120 -2.61 0.74 -8.05
N CYS A 121 -1.88 0.40 -6.99
CA CYS A 121 -1.85 -0.93 -6.38
C CYS A 121 -3.10 -1.18 -5.51
N TYR A 122 -4.28 -1.11 -6.14
CA TYR A 122 -5.57 -1.16 -5.46
C TYR A 122 -6.58 -2.03 -6.19
N GLY A 123 -7.25 -2.92 -5.46
CA GLY A 123 -8.21 -3.87 -6.02
C GLY A 123 -7.60 -4.70 -7.16
N ARG A 124 -8.16 -4.63 -8.37
CA ARG A 124 -7.56 -5.28 -9.56
C ARG A 124 -6.14 -4.81 -9.86
N GLY A 125 -5.76 -3.60 -9.43
CA GLY A 125 -4.39 -3.12 -9.54
C GLY A 125 -3.41 -3.92 -8.70
N LYS A 126 -3.78 -4.39 -7.50
CA LYS A 126 -2.95 -5.29 -6.71
C LYS A 126 -2.65 -6.58 -7.46
N LEU A 127 -3.68 -7.17 -8.09
CA LEU A 127 -3.50 -8.37 -8.91
C LEU A 127 -2.55 -8.12 -10.10
N ALA A 128 -2.69 -6.99 -10.79
CA ALA A 128 -1.81 -6.64 -11.92
C ALA A 128 -0.35 -6.50 -11.46
N HIS A 129 -0.10 -5.68 -10.43
CA HIS A 129 1.25 -5.48 -9.88
C HIS A 129 1.85 -6.77 -9.32
N ALA A 130 1.07 -7.58 -8.61
CA ALA A 130 1.53 -8.86 -8.11
C ALA A 130 1.87 -9.84 -9.24
N SER A 131 1.11 -9.84 -10.33
CA SER A 131 1.37 -10.72 -11.49
C SER A 131 2.66 -10.33 -12.20
N GLU A 132 2.86 -9.02 -12.45
CA GLU A 132 4.08 -8.50 -13.07
C GLU A 132 5.32 -8.75 -12.19
N TRP A 133 5.20 -8.51 -10.88
CA TRP A 133 6.26 -8.80 -9.94
C TRP A 133 6.56 -10.30 -9.88
N ALA A 134 5.54 -11.16 -9.84
CA ALA A 134 5.71 -12.59 -9.77
C ALA A 134 6.39 -13.17 -11.02
N GLU A 135 6.05 -12.68 -12.22
CA GLU A 135 6.70 -13.07 -13.47
C GLU A 135 8.20 -12.72 -13.48
N SER A 136 8.56 -11.54 -12.98
CA SER A 136 9.96 -11.10 -12.91
C SER A 136 10.79 -11.80 -11.83
N HIS A 137 10.15 -12.49 -10.87
CA HIS A 137 10.80 -13.16 -9.74
C HIS A 137 10.62 -14.68 -9.74
N ASP A 138 10.07 -15.27 -10.83
CA ASP A 138 9.76 -16.69 -10.96
C ASP A 138 8.89 -17.24 -9.81
N VAL A 139 7.88 -16.44 -9.41
CA VAL A 139 6.93 -16.79 -8.34
C VAL A 139 5.62 -17.27 -8.94
N ASP A 140 5.15 -18.44 -8.51
CA ASP A 140 3.83 -18.94 -8.87
C ASP A 140 2.77 -18.42 -7.88
N LEU A 141 1.95 -17.47 -8.32
CA LEU A 141 0.83 -16.94 -7.53
C LEU A 141 -0.21 -18.02 -7.17
N GLU A 142 -0.41 -19.04 -8.01
CA GLU A 142 -1.32 -20.16 -7.70
C GLU A 142 -0.79 -21.04 -6.59
N ARG A 143 0.46 -20.89 -6.18
CA ARG A 143 1.05 -21.62 -5.06
C ARG A 143 1.40 -20.71 -3.89
N SER A 144 0.95 -19.46 -3.96
CA SER A 144 1.21 -18.43 -2.97
C SER A 144 0.10 -18.32 -1.91
N TRP A 145 0.44 -17.68 -0.80
CA TRP A 145 -0.49 -17.28 0.25
C TRP A 145 -0.77 -15.78 0.14
N PHE A 146 -1.98 -15.36 0.46
CA PHE A 146 -2.31 -13.94 0.50
C PHE A 146 -3.17 -13.61 1.73
N TYR A 147 -2.73 -12.60 2.48
CA TYR A 147 -3.36 -12.13 3.72
C TYR A 147 -3.84 -10.70 3.51
N THR A 148 -5.11 -10.43 3.79
CA THR A 148 -5.73 -9.11 3.62
C THR A 148 -6.90 -8.94 4.58
N ASP A 149 -7.13 -7.70 5.01
CA ASP A 149 -8.31 -7.26 5.76
C ASP A 149 -9.36 -6.60 4.86
N SER A 150 -9.09 -6.50 3.55
CA SER A 150 -9.89 -5.72 2.63
C SER A 150 -10.62 -6.58 1.60
N ILE A 151 -11.95 -6.41 1.54
CA ILE A 151 -12.79 -7.05 0.51
C ILE A 151 -12.41 -6.62 -0.91
N THR A 152 -11.74 -5.47 -1.06
CA THR A 152 -11.37 -4.97 -2.39
C THR A 152 -10.24 -5.80 -3.01
N ASP A 153 -9.51 -6.56 -2.20
CA ASP A 153 -8.48 -7.49 -2.64
C ASP A 153 -9.04 -8.88 -3.01
N LEU A 154 -10.37 -9.04 -3.09
CA LEU A 154 -11.01 -10.26 -3.57
C LEU A 154 -10.40 -10.79 -4.89
N PRO A 155 -10.10 -9.96 -5.91
CA PRO A 155 -9.45 -10.46 -7.14
C PRO A 155 -8.09 -11.12 -6.88
N MET A 156 -7.34 -10.67 -5.87
CA MET A 156 -6.08 -11.29 -5.48
C MET A 156 -6.31 -12.60 -4.73
N LEU A 157 -7.27 -12.63 -3.80
CA LEU A 157 -7.68 -13.86 -3.10
C LEU A 157 -8.19 -14.94 -4.06
N GLU A 158 -8.87 -14.54 -5.15
CA GLU A 158 -9.33 -15.44 -6.19
C GLU A 158 -8.18 -16.06 -6.99
N ARG A 159 -7.06 -15.36 -7.12
CA ARG A 159 -5.88 -15.77 -7.89
C ARG A 159 -5.00 -16.79 -7.18
N VAL A 160 -4.82 -16.65 -5.86
CA VAL A 160 -3.92 -17.51 -5.09
C VAL A 160 -4.58 -18.82 -4.65
N ALA A 161 -3.80 -19.88 -4.44
CA ALA A 161 -4.36 -21.15 -3.96
C ALA A 161 -4.93 -21.07 -2.55
N ILE A 162 -4.22 -20.40 -1.64
CA ILE A 162 -4.52 -20.51 -0.22
C ILE A 162 -5.06 -19.18 0.30
N ARG A 163 -6.36 -19.19 0.53
CA ARG A 163 -7.13 -18.10 1.12
C ARG A 163 -7.15 -18.31 2.62
N TRP A 164 -6.56 -17.40 3.38
CA TRP A 164 -6.73 -17.43 4.82
C TRP A 164 -8.12 -16.90 5.19
N ARG A 165 -8.76 -17.52 6.19
CA ARG A 165 -10.13 -17.22 6.63
C ARG A 165 -10.12 -16.62 8.02
#